data_AF-A0A9D4QSV0-F1
#
_entry.id   AF-A0A9D4QSV0-F1
#
_cell.length_a   1.000
_cell.length_b   1.000
_cell.length_c   1.000
_cell.angle_alpha   90.00
_cell.angle_beta   90.00
_cell.angle_gamma   90.00
#
_symmetry.space_group_name_H-M   'P 1'
#
loop_
_entity.id
_entity.type
_entity.pdbx_description
1 polymer ?
#
loop_
_entity_poly.entity_id
_entity_poly.type
_entity_poly.pdbx_seq_one_letter_code
_entity_poly.pdbx_strand_id
1 'polypeptide(L)'
;MSASHSDQICPICRVEDGGDVVKIRQKGADGINEASVRRDDTLAVTAGCIVHTKCRKLYTNSVEIDLHLKRKQGGESSTTTTKRSVRVSEGPFNSQTDCLFCGTNVQKGSADYSHVKTDIFAKTILQCCESRCDEWSFKVKGRIEYYHGDLHAADCVYHNVCSSHFRCGRDVPLQFLTQPDPKRRKSGRPKD
;
A
#
# COMPACT_ATOMS: atom_id res chain seq x y z
N MET A 1 -36.74 -5.48 -1.26
CA MET A 1 -35.67 -5.87 -2.20
C MET A 1 -34.39 -5.24 -1.71
N SER A 2 -33.54 -6.03 -1.06
CA SER A 2 -32.36 -5.54 -0.34
C SER A 2 -31.21 -5.33 -1.33
N ALA A 3 -30.86 -4.07 -1.59
CA ALA A 3 -29.67 -3.75 -2.37
C ALA A 3 -28.43 -4.06 -1.51
N SER A 4 -27.64 -5.01 -1.97
CA SER A 4 -26.41 -5.45 -1.31
C SER A 4 -25.42 -4.28 -1.21
N HIS A 5 -24.94 -4.00 0.01
CA HIS A 5 -23.94 -2.96 0.33
C HIS A 5 -22.57 -3.12 -0.36
N SER A 6 -22.39 -4.13 -1.21
CA SER A 6 -21.14 -4.48 -1.89
C SER A 6 -20.83 -3.63 -3.13
N ASP A 7 -21.76 -2.77 -3.60
CA ASP A 7 -21.61 -2.06 -4.88
C ASP A 7 -20.89 -0.70 -4.79
N GLN A 8 -20.58 -0.22 -3.59
CA GLN A 8 -19.88 1.08 -3.38
C GLN A 8 -18.38 0.93 -3.08
N ILE A 9 -17.90 -0.31 -2.90
CA ILE A 9 -16.50 -0.58 -2.57
C ILE A 9 -15.74 -0.83 -3.88
N CYS A 10 -14.67 -0.07 -4.12
CA CYS A 10 -13.80 -0.30 -5.26
C CYS A 10 -13.11 -1.69 -5.15
N PRO A 11 -13.37 -2.67 -6.03
CA PRO A 11 -12.82 -4.03 -5.91
C PRO A 11 -11.29 -4.09 -6.01
N ILE A 12 -10.66 -3.11 -6.68
CA ILE A 12 -9.20 -3.06 -6.86
C ILE A 12 -8.48 -2.66 -5.55
N CYS A 13 -9.05 -1.72 -4.79
CA CYS A 13 -8.42 -1.22 -3.56
C CYS A 13 -9.19 -1.56 -2.28
N ARG A 14 -10.37 -2.17 -2.40
CA ARG A 14 -11.32 -2.59 -1.35
C ARG A 14 -11.79 -1.48 -0.42
N VAL A 15 -12.06 -0.30 -0.99
CA VAL A 15 -12.35 0.92 -0.22
C VAL A 15 -13.48 1.71 -0.88
N GLU A 16 -14.33 2.35 -0.07
CA GLU A 16 -15.41 3.25 -0.52
C GLU A 16 -14.93 4.67 -0.85
N ASP A 17 -13.94 5.20 -0.11
CA ASP A 17 -13.41 6.55 -0.26
C ASP A 17 -12.00 6.58 -0.90
N GLY A 18 -11.88 7.21 -2.08
CA GLY A 18 -10.62 7.25 -2.84
C GLY A 18 -10.56 8.22 -4.02
N GLY A 19 -11.49 9.20 -4.09
CA GLY A 19 -11.56 10.18 -5.18
C GLY A 19 -12.56 9.79 -6.28
N ASP A 20 -12.35 10.27 -7.51
CA ASP A 20 -13.31 10.12 -8.61
C ASP A 20 -13.61 8.65 -8.93
N VAL A 21 -14.85 8.24 -8.70
CA VAL A 21 -15.36 6.90 -8.99
C VAL A 21 -16.01 6.83 -10.37
N VAL A 22 -15.86 5.68 -11.03
CA VAL A 22 -16.48 5.38 -12.32
C VAL A 22 -17.17 4.03 -12.29
N LYS A 23 -18.40 3.99 -12.82
CA LYS A 23 -19.13 2.74 -13.02
C LYS A 23 -18.58 2.01 -14.25
N ILE A 24 -18.13 0.79 -14.06
CA ILE A 24 -17.48 0.00 -15.09
C ILE A 24 -18.51 -0.69 -15.98
N ARG A 25 -18.38 -0.49 -17.30
CA ARG A 25 -19.13 -1.24 -18.33
C ARG A 25 -18.39 -2.54 -18.67
N GLN A 26 -19.04 -3.44 -19.41
CA GLN A 26 -18.49 -4.76 -19.79
C GLN A 26 -17.02 -4.71 -20.25
N LYS A 27 -16.72 -3.89 -21.26
CA LYS A 27 -15.34 -3.71 -21.77
C LYS A 27 -14.33 -3.27 -20.69
N GLY A 28 -14.76 -2.49 -19.70
CA GLY A 28 -13.91 -2.07 -18.61
C GLY A 28 -13.67 -3.18 -17.57
N ALA A 29 -14.67 -4.05 -17.36
CA ALA A 29 -14.54 -5.21 -16.48
C ALA A 29 -13.61 -6.25 -17.12
N ASP A 30 -13.80 -6.52 -18.43
CA ASP A 30 -12.94 -7.42 -19.20
C ASP A 30 -11.48 -6.98 -19.12
N GLY A 31 -11.19 -5.68 -19.29
CA GLY A 31 -9.83 -5.15 -19.20
C GLY A 31 -9.20 -5.25 -17.80
N ILE A 32 -10.00 -5.14 -16.73
CA ILE A 32 -9.50 -5.33 -15.35
C ILE A 32 -9.23 -6.81 -15.10
N ASN A 33 -10.12 -7.71 -15.53
CA ASN A 33 -9.94 -9.15 -15.38
C ASN A 33 -8.74 -9.65 -16.19
N GLU A 34 -8.56 -9.16 -17.42
CA GLU A 34 -7.37 -9.45 -18.23
C GLU A 34 -6.09 -8.98 -17.54
N ALA A 35 -6.12 -7.79 -16.92
CA ALA A 35 -4.99 -7.28 -16.15
C ALA A 35 -4.74 -8.09 -14.85
N SER A 36 -5.78 -8.68 -14.25
CA SER A 36 -5.65 -9.61 -13.12
C SER A 36 -4.98 -10.91 -13.54
N VAL A 37 -5.43 -11.49 -14.66
CA VAL A 37 -4.81 -12.70 -15.24
C VAL A 37 -3.34 -12.44 -15.57
N ARG A 38 -3.03 -11.29 -16.19
CA ARG A 38 -1.64 -10.93 -16.49
C ARG A 38 -0.77 -10.73 -15.25
N ARG A 39 -1.35 -10.34 -14.11
CA ARG A 39 -0.63 -10.21 -12.85
C ARG A 39 -0.54 -11.50 -12.05
N ASP A 40 -1.28 -12.53 -12.46
CA ASP A 40 -1.48 -13.73 -11.65
C ASP A 40 -2.09 -13.37 -10.27
N ASP A 41 -3.09 -12.47 -10.33
CA ASP A 41 -3.97 -12.07 -9.22
C ASP A 41 -5.32 -12.79 -9.32
N THR A 42 -6.01 -12.97 -8.19
CA THR A 42 -7.36 -13.59 -8.14
C THR A 42 -8.50 -12.56 -8.17
N LEU A 43 -8.28 -11.36 -8.72
CA LEU A 43 -9.29 -10.31 -8.77
C LEU A 43 -10.29 -10.57 -9.90
N ALA A 44 -11.58 -10.67 -9.55
CA ALA A 44 -12.67 -10.77 -10.51
C ALA A 44 -13.63 -9.57 -10.35
N VAL A 45 -13.88 -8.86 -11.46
CA VAL A 45 -14.78 -7.71 -11.52
C VAL A 45 -15.85 -7.94 -12.58
N THR A 46 -17.10 -7.61 -12.26
CA THR A 46 -18.24 -7.67 -13.19
C THR A 46 -18.64 -6.28 -13.68
N ALA A 47 -19.35 -6.22 -14.81
CA ALA A 47 -19.97 -4.97 -15.25
C ALA A 47 -20.96 -4.45 -14.20
N GLY A 48 -20.96 -3.15 -13.97
CA GLY A 48 -21.79 -2.49 -12.96
C GLY A 48 -21.06 -2.12 -11.68
N CYS A 49 -19.88 -2.71 -11.40
CA CYS A 49 -19.06 -2.35 -10.25
C CYS A 49 -18.54 -0.91 -10.35
N ILE A 50 -18.39 -0.27 -9.20
CA ILE A 50 -17.78 1.05 -9.06
C ILE A 50 -16.29 0.87 -8.76
N VAL A 51 -15.43 1.54 -9.52
CA VAL A 51 -13.98 1.57 -9.24
C VAL A 51 -13.49 3.01 -9.21
N HIS A 52 -12.44 3.28 -8.43
CA HIS A 52 -11.75 4.56 -8.55
C HIS A 52 -11.05 4.67 -9.92
N THR A 53 -11.17 5.84 -10.55
CA THR A 53 -10.53 6.14 -11.84
C THR A 53 -9.03 5.88 -11.81
N LYS A 54 -8.38 6.31 -10.71
CA LYS A 54 -6.95 6.09 -10.48
C LYS A 54 -6.61 4.61 -10.32
N CYS A 55 -7.42 3.85 -9.56
CA CYS A 55 -7.24 2.42 -9.39
C CYS A 55 -7.32 1.69 -10.73
N ARG A 56 -8.34 1.98 -11.55
CA ARG A 56 -8.45 1.43 -12.91
C ARG A 56 -7.20 1.74 -13.73
N LYS A 57 -6.80 3.02 -13.80
CA LYS A 57 -5.66 3.46 -14.62
C LYS A 57 -4.36 2.74 -14.23
N LEU A 58 -4.05 2.66 -12.94
CA LEU A 58 -2.85 2.00 -12.45
C LEU A 58 -2.93 0.47 -12.62
N TYR A 59 -4.09 -0.11 -12.35
CA TYR A 59 -4.29 -1.55 -12.45
C TYR A 59 -4.33 -2.02 -13.91
N THR A 60 -4.78 -1.26 -14.88
CA THR A 60 -4.75 -1.73 -16.28
C THR A 60 -3.48 -1.31 -17.03
N ASN A 61 -2.56 -0.57 -16.40
CA ASN A 61 -1.35 -0.10 -17.06
C ASN A 61 -0.34 -1.24 -17.28
N SER A 62 0.03 -1.50 -18.54
CA SER A 62 1.00 -2.52 -18.93
C SER A 62 2.36 -2.36 -18.26
N VAL A 63 2.86 -1.12 -18.13
CA VAL A 63 4.14 -0.84 -17.45
C VAL A 63 4.10 -1.30 -16.00
N GLU A 64 2.98 -1.03 -15.31
CA GLU A 64 2.79 -1.45 -13.92
C GLU A 64 2.59 -2.97 -13.79
N ILE A 65 2.02 -3.62 -14.81
CA ILE A 65 1.94 -5.09 -14.90
C ILE A 65 3.36 -5.67 -15.04
N ASP A 66 4.15 -5.16 -15.99
CA ASP A 66 5.50 -5.65 -16.26
C ASP A 66 6.42 -5.46 -15.05
N LEU A 67 6.32 -4.31 -14.36
CA LEU A 67 7.04 -4.07 -13.11
C LEU A 67 6.63 -5.06 -12.02
N HIS A 68 5.32 -5.36 -11.90
CA HIS A 68 4.83 -6.35 -10.94
C HIS A 68 5.38 -7.75 -11.24
N LEU A 69 5.33 -8.18 -12.50
CA LEU A 69 5.85 -9.47 -12.94
C LEU A 69 7.37 -9.59 -12.74
N LYS A 70 8.13 -8.54 -13.07
CA LYS A 70 9.59 -8.49 -12.83
C LYS A 70 9.92 -8.61 -11.34
N ARG A 71 9.14 -8.00 -10.45
CA ARG A 71 9.33 -8.12 -8.99
C ARG A 71 8.93 -9.49 -8.45
N LYS A 72 7.91 -10.14 -9.04
CA LYS A 72 7.46 -11.48 -8.65
C LYS A 72 8.43 -12.58 -9.10
N GLN A 73 9.02 -12.43 -10.29
CA GLN A 73 10.00 -13.38 -10.85
C GLN A 73 11.42 -13.14 -10.34
N GLY A 74 11.77 -11.88 -10.05
CA GLY A 74 13.06 -11.47 -9.49
C GLY A 74 13.09 -11.61 -7.98
N GLY A 75 13.02 -12.84 -7.47
CA GLY A 75 13.43 -13.15 -6.11
C GLY A 75 14.96 -13.04 -5.96
N GLU A 76 15.52 -11.85 -6.19
CA GLU A 76 16.84 -11.37 -5.73
C GLU A 76 17.15 -10.03 -6.41
N SER A 77 17.45 -9.04 -5.56
CA SER A 77 18.27 -7.85 -5.79
C SER A 77 18.54 -7.47 -7.25
N SER A 78 17.84 -6.44 -7.74
CA SER A 78 18.34 -5.65 -8.86
C SER A 78 18.07 -4.18 -8.61
N THR A 79 19.16 -3.54 -8.18
CA THR A 79 19.40 -2.11 -8.12
C THR A 79 19.00 -1.43 -9.43
N THR A 80 17.79 -0.89 -9.51
CA THR A 80 17.51 0.19 -10.46
C THR A 80 17.76 1.50 -9.76
N THR A 81 18.89 2.11 -10.12
CA THR A 81 19.36 3.45 -9.81
C THR A 81 18.24 4.48 -9.93
N THR A 82 17.47 4.67 -8.88
CA THR A 82 16.67 5.87 -8.63
C THR A 82 17.18 6.43 -7.33
N LYS A 83 17.78 7.62 -7.45
CA LYS A 83 18.35 8.51 -6.43
C LYS A 83 18.22 7.99 -5.00
N ARG A 84 19.37 7.65 -4.41
CA ARG A 84 19.54 7.53 -2.96
C ARG A 84 18.78 8.68 -2.28
N SER A 85 17.65 8.36 -1.68
CA SER A 85 17.17 9.06 -0.49
C SER A 85 16.75 8.02 0.54
N VAL A 86 17.64 7.05 0.76
CA VAL A 86 17.69 6.36 2.05
C VAL A 86 18.40 7.31 2.99
N ARG A 87 17.62 8.20 3.58
CA ARG A 87 17.79 8.46 5.00
C ARG A 87 16.48 7.99 5.60
N VAL A 88 16.49 6.76 6.14
CA VAL A 88 15.56 6.47 7.24
C VAL A 88 15.77 7.61 8.22
N SER A 89 14.74 8.40 8.48
CA SER A 89 14.85 9.49 9.44
C SER A 89 15.31 8.85 10.76
N GLU A 90 16.56 9.11 11.17
CA GLU A 90 17.07 8.70 12.47
C GLU A 90 16.42 9.61 13.52
N GLY A 91 15.18 9.30 13.89
CA GLY A 91 14.36 10.10 14.78
C GLY A 91 12.97 9.49 15.01
N PRO A 92 12.23 9.97 16.03
CA PRO A 92 10.85 9.56 16.25
C PRO A 92 9.98 9.93 15.03
N PHE A 93 9.00 9.09 14.73
CA PHE A 93 8.04 9.32 13.65
C PHE A 93 7.31 10.66 13.85
N ASN A 94 7.29 11.51 12.83
CA ASN A 94 6.54 12.77 12.83
C ASN A 94 5.33 12.67 11.88
N SER A 95 4.11 12.69 12.43
CA SER A 95 2.87 12.56 11.64
C SER A 95 2.73 13.59 10.52
N GLN A 96 3.23 14.81 10.69
CA GLN A 96 3.04 15.91 9.73
C GLN A 96 4.02 15.89 8.57
N THR A 97 5.14 15.18 8.73
CA THR A 97 6.22 15.19 7.74
C THR A 97 6.59 13.81 7.23
N ASP A 98 6.33 12.76 8.01
CA ASP A 98 6.68 11.40 7.66
C ASP A 98 5.45 10.64 7.19
N CYS A 99 5.61 9.94 6.06
CA CYS A 99 4.53 9.15 5.50
C CYS A 99 4.07 8.06 6.48
N LEU A 100 2.78 8.02 6.77
CA LEU A 100 2.16 7.01 7.63
C LEU A 100 2.57 5.58 7.29
N PHE A 101 2.74 5.27 5.99
CA PHE A 101 3.03 3.91 5.52
C PHE A 101 4.52 3.58 5.58
N CYS A 102 5.38 4.38 4.93
CA CYS A 102 6.80 4.06 4.83
C CYS A 102 7.66 4.71 5.92
N GLY A 103 7.14 5.68 6.67
CA GLY A 103 7.88 6.41 7.70
C GLY A 103 8.99 7.31 7.17
N THR A 104 9.04 7.52 5.84
CA THR A 104 10.00 8.44 5.23
C THR A 104 9.34 9.79 4.98
N ASN A 105 10.15 10.83 5.01
CA ASN A 105 9.70 12.20 4.84
C ASN A 105 8.98 12.42 3.49
N VAL A 106 7.85 13.11 3.52
CA VAL A 106 7.13 13.55 2.31
C VAL A 106 7.73 14.86 1.81
N GLN A 107 8.02 14.94 0.51
CA GLN A 107 8.53 16.20 -0.06
C GLN A 107 7.41 17.22 -0.20
N LYS A 108 7.39 18.21 0.70
CA LYS A 108 6.44 19.33 0.68
C LYS A 108 6.53 20.07 -0.66
N GLY A 109 5.38 20.28 -1.31
CA GLY A 109 5.27 20.89 -2.63
C GLY A 109 5.22 19.90 -3.80
N SER A 110 5.40 18.60 -3.56
CA SER A 110 5.14 17.56 -4.57
C SER A 110 3.64 17.19 -4.61
N ALA A 111 3.12 16.81 -5.78
CA ALA A 111 1.74 16.33 -5.92
C ALA A 111 1.53 14.89 -5.43
N ASP A 112 2.58 14.24 -4.94
CA ASP A 112 2.62 12.79 -4.70
C ASP A 112 2.36 12.39 -3.24
N TYR A 113 1.84 13.32 -2.43
CA TYR A 113 1.39 13.04 -1.06
C TYR A 113 -0.02 13.59 -0.80
N SER A 114 -0.63 13.15 0.29
CA SER A 114 -1.94 13.61 0.74
C SER A 114 -2.03 13.56 2.25
N HIS A 115 -2.92 14.39 2.81
CA HIS A 115 -3.29 14.36 4.22
C HIS A 115 -4.39 13.35 4.46
N VAL A 116 -4.39 12.74 5.64
CA VAL A 116 -5.54 11.97 6.14
C VAL A 116 -6.67 12.93 6.44
N LYS A 117 -7.84 12.68 5.84
CA LYS A 117 -9.01 13.57 5.93
C LYS A 117 -10.13 13.04 6.82
N THR A 118 -10.14 11.75 7.13
CA THR A 118 -11.29 11.10 7.78
C THR A 118 -10.85 9.96 8.69
N ASP A 119 -11.61 9.71 9.74
CA ASP A 119 -11.39 8.57 10.65
C ASP A 119 -11.70 7.23 9.99
N ILE A 120 -12.56 7.25 8.97
CA ILE A 120 -12.86 6.08 8.13
C ILE A 120 -11.58 5.58 7.45
N PHE A 121 -10.66 6.48 7.10
CA PHE A 121 -9.37 6.12 6.55
C PHE A 121 -8.60 5.20 7.52
N ALA A 122 -8.46 5.60 8.79
CA ALA A 122 -7.76 4.82 9.81
C ALA A 122 -8.37 3.42 9.97
N LYS A 123 -9.69 3.32 10.09
CA LYS A 123 -10.41 2.03 10.20
C LYS A 123 -10.12 1.10 9.01
N THR A 124 -10.15 1.66 7.81
CA THR A 124 -9.89 0.88 6.59
C THR A 124 -8.44 0.38 6.54
N ILE A 125 -7.49 1.21 6.95
CA ILE A 125 -6.07 0.80 7.00
C ILE A 125 -5.85 -0.26 8.08
N LEU A 126 -6.50 -0.18 9.24
CA LEU A 126 -6.44 -1.21 10.27
C LEU A 126 -6.95 -2.58 9.76
N GLN A 127 -8.05 -2.59 9.00
CA GLN A 127 -8.54 -3.81 8.36
C GLN A 127 -7.54 -4.39 7.33
N CYS A 128 -6.86 -3.52 6.57
CA CYS A 128 -5.75 -3.94 5.71
C CYS A 128 -4.61 -4.54 6.54
N CYS A 129 -4.31 -4.00 7.72
CA CYS A 129 -3.28 -4.55 8.59
C CYS A 129 -3.62 -5.98 9.05
N GLU A 130 -4.87 -6.19 9.48
CA GLU A 130 -5.38 -7.52 9.89
C GLU A 130 -5.37 -8.54 8.75
N SER A 131 -5.57 -8.09 7.51
CA SER A 131 -5.56 -8.98 6.35
C SER A 131 -4.15 -9.37 5.90
N ARG A 132 -3.17 -8.45 6.05
CA ARG A 132 -1.80 -8.64 5.54
C ARG A 132 -0.88 -9.34 6.55
N CYS A 133 -0.97 -8.97 7.83
CA CYS A 133 -0.17 -9.57 8.91
C CYS A 133 1.36 -9.62 8.65
N ASP A 134 1.92 -8.62 7.97
CA ASP A 134 3.35 -8.48 7.69
C ASP A 134 4.03 -7.39 8.57
N GLU A 135 5.37 -7.36 8.62
CA GLU A 135 6.15 -6.34 9.38
C GLU A 135 5.71 -4.91 9.04
N TRP A 136 5.38 -4.67 7.77
CA TRP A 136 4.91 -3.37 7.32
C TRP A 136 3.57 -3.01 7.97
N SER A 137 2.63 -3.95 8.01
CA SER A 137 1.34 -3.78 8.66
C SER A 137 1.45 -3.56 10.16
N PHE A 138 2.37 -4.25 10.85
CA PHE A 138 2.61 -4.03 12.27
C PHE A 138 3.12 -2.62 12.56
N LYS A 139 4.06 -2.11 11.74
CA LYS A 139 4.58 -0.74 11.89
C LYS A 139 3.51 0.32 11.61
N VAL A 140 2.68 0.11 10.58
CA VAL A 140 1.57 1.03 10.27
C VAL A 140 0.52 0.99 11.37
N LYS A 141 0.12 -0.19 11.84
CA LYS A 141 -0.83 -0.36 12.95
C LYS A 141 -0.35 0.36 14.21
N GLY A 142 0.91 0.16 14.61
CA GLY A 142 1.47 0.84 15.79
C GLY A 142 1.46 2.36 15.68
N ARG A 143 1.68 2.93 14.48
CA ARG A 143 1.54 4.38 14.25
C ARG A 143 0.10 4.85 14.42
N ILE A 144 -0.88 4.08 13.92
CA ILE A 144 -2.30 4.43 14.06
C ILE A 144 -2.72 4.38 15.54
N GLU A 145 -2.32 3.33 16.26
CA GLU A 145 -2.63 3.17 17.68
C GLU A 145 -1.98 4.26 18.56
N TYR A 146 -0.78 4.72 18.21
CA TYR A 146 -0.11 5.82 18.91
C TYR A 146 -0.94 7.11 18.92
N TYR A 147 -1.65 7.40 17.83
CA TYR A 147 -2.56 8.55 17.74
C TYR A 147 -4.01 8.21 18.12
N HIS A 148 -4.25 7.08 18.82
CA HIS A 148 -5.58 6.60 19.18
C HIS A 148 -6.56 6.45 18.00
N GLY A 149 -6.04 6.26 16.78
CA GLY A 149 -6.82 6.21 15.55
C GLY A 149 -7.21 7.57 14.95
N ASP A 150 -6.96 8.68 15.64
CA ASP A 150 -7.28 10.03 15.16
C ASP A 150 -6.13 10.62 14.32
N LEU A 151 -5.95 10.00 13.16
CA LEU A 151 -4.93 10.41 12.18
C LEU A 151 -5.25 11.79 11.56
N HIS A 152 -6.53 12.16 11.52
CA HIS A 152 -6.95 13.44 10.95
C HIS A 152 -6.54 14.59 11.87
N ALA A 153 -6.82 14.50 13.17
CA ALA A 153 -6.40 15.52 14.13
C ALA A 153 -4.87 15.59 14.30
N ALA A 154 -4.17 14.49 14.05
CA ALA A 154 -2.71 14.45 14.07
C ALA A 154 -2.04 15.02 12.80
N ASP A 155 -2.83 15.54 11.85
CA ASP A 155 -2.38 16.04 10.54
C ASP A 155 -1.54 15.02 9.76
N CYS A 156 -1.87 13.73 9.88
CA CYS A 156 -1.07 12.67 9.28
C CYS A 156 -0.97 12.82 7.76
N VAL A 157 0.25 12.66 7.23
CA VAL A 157 0.52 12.68 5.79
C VAL A 157 0.91 11.29 5.28
N TYR A 158 0.72 11.06 3.99
CA TYR A 158 1.17 9.84 3.33
C TYR A 158 1.49 10.04 1.85
N HIS A 159 2.45 9.26 1.33
CA HIS A 159 2.67 9.12 -0.10
C HIS A 159 1.51 8.40 -0.77
N ASN A 160 0.98 8.97 -1.85
CA ASN A 160 -0.14 8.40 -2.60
C ASN A 160 0.15 6.97 -3.10
N VAL A 161 1.40 6.73 -3.52
CA VAL A 161 1.88 5.42 -3.96
C VAL A 161 1.92 4.43 -2.79
N CYS A 162 2.44 4.83 -1.63
CA CYS A 162 2.53 3.93 -0.47
C CYS A 162 1.14 3.49 0.02
N SER A 163 0.16 4.39 0.04
CA SER A 163 -1.24 4.05 0.37
C SER A 163 -1.81 3.00 -0.59
N SER A 164 -1.63 3.20 -1.89
CA SER A 164 -2.06 2.26 -2.93
C SER A 164 -1.41 0.88 -2.77
N HIS A 165 -0.09 0.85 -2.57
CA HIS A 165 0.68 -0.39 -2.43
C HIS A 165 0.29 -1.15 -1.16
N PHE A 166 0.18 -0.43 -0.04
CA PHE A 166 -0.21 -1.00 1.24
C PHE A 166 -1.58 -1.68 1.15
N ARG A 167 -2.59 -0.99 0.61
CA ARG A 167 -3.96 -1.51 0.51
C ARG A 167 -4.10 -2.67 -0.45
N CYS A 168 -3.32 -2.69 -1.53
CA CYS A 168 -3.42 -3.73 -2.57
C CYS A 168 -2.54 -4.96 -2.31
N GLY A 169 -1.85 -5.10 -1.19
CA GLY A 169 -0.96 -6.25 -0.99
C GLY A 169 0.40 -6.13 -1.69
N ARG A 170 0.73 -4.98 -2.31
CA ARG A 170 1.87 -4.86 -3.25
C ARG A 170 3.08 -4.16 -2.64
N ASP A 171 4.26 -4.41 -3.21
CA ASP A 171 5.49 -3.61 -3.07
C ASP A 171 5.83 -3.19 -1.64
N VAL A 172 5.98 -4.19 -0.75
CA VAL A 172 6.45 -3.96 0.61
C VAL A 172 7.79 -3.22 0.56
N PRO A 173 7.92 -2.05 1.20
CA PRO A 173 9.19 -1.33 1.24
C PRO A 173 10.30 -2.22 1.79
N LEU A 174 11.49 -2.17 1.17
CA LEU A 174 12.62 -3.05 1.49
C LEU A 174 12.97 -3.08 2.99
N GLN A 175 12.80 -1.95 3.68
CA GLN A 175 13.03 -1.82 5.13
C GLN A 175 12.08 -2.66 6.00
N PHE A 176 10.96 -3.14 5.45
CA PHE A 176 10.00 -4.02 6.12
C PHE A 176 10.00 -5.44 5.54
N LEU A 177 10.86 -5.73 4.56
CA LEU A 177 11.10 -7.11 4.20
C LEU A 177 11.91 -7.72 5.35
N THR A 178 11.34 -8.71 6.03
CA THR A 178 12.07 -9.54 6.99
C THR A 178 13.32 -10.07 6.28
N GLN A 179 14.50 -9.60 6.69
CA GLN A 179 15.72 -10.28 6.31
C GLN A 179 15.66 -11.70 6.88
N PRO A 180 16.15 -12.72 6.16
CA PRO A 180 16.36 -14.03 6.76
C PRO A 180 17.21 -13.82 8.02
N ASP A 181 16.73 -14.37 9.14
CA ASP A 181 17.35 -14.24 10.46
C ASP A 181 18.88 -14.38 10.33
N PRO A 182 19.68 -13.35 10.68
CA PRO A 182 21.12 -13.47 10.58
C PRO A 182 21.52 -14.62 11.50
N LYS A 183 21.98 -15.74 10.92
CA LYS A 183 22.42 -16.95 11.64
C LYS A 183 23.12 -16.51 12.92
N ARG A 184 22.47 -16.74 14.07
CA ARG A 184 23.06 -16.45 15.39
C ARG A 184 24.49 -16.97 15.37
N ARG A 185 25.47 -16.06 15.37
CA ARG A 185 26.86 -16.45 15.58
C ARG A 185 26.89 -17.09 16.95
N LYS A 186 27.28 -18.37 17.02
CA LYS A 186 27.54 -19.05 18.29
C LYS A 186 28.55 -18.17 19.03
N SER A 187 28.13 -17.55 20.13
CA SER A 187 29.04 -16.90 21.06
C SER A 187 29.95 -17.99 21.60
N GLY A 188 31.17 -18.06 21.08
CA GLY A 188 32.21 -18.89 21.65
C GLY A 188 32.55 -18.40 23.05
N ARG A 189 32.85 -19.35 23.94
CA ARG A 189 33.32 -19.10 25.32
C ARG A 189 34.51 -18.11 25.29
N PRO A 190 34.54 -17.07 26.15
CA PRO A 190 35.73 -16.23 26.32
C PRO A 190 36.92 -17.13 26.65
N LYS A 191 38.06 -16.91 25.98
CA LYS A 191 39.31 -17.55 26.37
C LYS A 191 39.79 -16.88 27.66
N ASP A 192 40.13 -17.71 28.63
CA ASP A 192 40.94 -17.34 29.80
C ASP A 192 42.35 -16.97 29.33
#